data_AF-A0A537YRW6-F1
#
_entry.id   AF-A0A537YRW6-F1
#
_cell.length_a   1.000
_cell.length_b   1.000
_cell.length_c   1.000
_cell.angle_alpha   90.00
_cell.angle_beta   90.00
_cell.angle_gamma   90.00
#
_symmetry.space_group_name_H-M   'P 1'
#
loop_
_entity.id
_entity.type
_entity.pdbx_description
1 polymer ?
#
loop_
_entity_poly.entity_id
_entity_poly.type
_entity_poly.pdbx_seq_one_letter_code
_entity_poly.pdbx_strand_id
1 'polypeptide(L)'
;MNRPKVPQRLRALVERPRPKPQESPQAAPAPAPENKELQAQRDRLLEKFTVMQADLGGAFYEMAIRDHVRLDVLTRKAAELQRVDAELLAVERLLELERLDAAGLCGRCGSPYGAADRFCPQCGNSLVPVEVAA
;
A
#
# COMPACT_ATOMS: atom_id res chain seq x y z
N MET A 1 64.22 26.99 6.36
CA MET A 1 63.62 25.70 6.76
C MET A 1 62.96 25.86 8.12
N ASN A 2 61.63 25.90 8.17
CA ASN A 2 60.87 25.84 9.43
C ASN A 2 59.58 25.03 9.17
N ARG A 3 59.44 23.89 9.87
CA ARG A 3 58.26 23.00 9.78
C ARG A 3 57.10 23.63 10.57
N PRO A 4 55.92 23.89 9.98
CA PRO A 4 54.76 24.29 10.76
C PRO A 4 54.26 23.12 11.62
N LYS A 5 54.13 23.37 12.93
CA LYS A 5 53.55 22.46 13.92
C LYS A 5 52.05 22.34 13.67
N VAL A 6 51.57 21.11 13.46
CA VAL A 6 50.14 20.82 13.31
C VAL A 6 49.42 21.05 14.65
N PRO A 7 48.35 21.85 14.71
CA PRO A 7 47.60 22.09 15.94
C PRO A 7 46.83 20.85 16.40
N GLN A 8 46.90 20.55 17.69
CA GLN A 8 46.42 19.31 18.35
C GLN A 8 44.88 19.14 18.39
N ARG A 9 44.09 20.01 17.74
CA ARG A 9 42.62 19.98 17.77
C ARG A 9 41.96 19.08 16.71
N LEU A 10 42.70 18.10 16.19
CA LEU A 10 42.24 17.10 15.20
C LEU A 10 42.25 15.66 15.72
N ARG A 11 42.52 15.43 17.02
CA ARG A 11 42.60 14.09 17.63
C ARG A 11 41.36 13.64 18.41
N ALA A 12 40.30 14.44 18.44
CA ALA A 12 39.07 14.15 19.19
C ALA A 12 37.86 13.93 18.25
N LEU A 13 38.04 13.08 17.23
CA LEU A 13 36.94 12.32 16.61
C LEU A 13 37.07 10.88 17.15
N VAL A 14 36.90 10.74 18.47
CA VAL A 14 35.74 10.03 19.05
C VAL A 14 35.56 8.68 18.37
N GLU A 15 36.32 7.71 18.90
CA GLU A 15 36.07 6.30 18.74
C GLU A 15 34.58 6.03 18.96
N ARG A 16 33.87 5.70 17.88
CA ARG A 16 32.49 5.25 17.98
C ARG A 16 32.50 3.82 18.53
N PRO A 17 31.77 3.52 19.61
CA PRO A 17 31.65 2.14 20.09
C PRO A 17 30.96 1.30 19.01
N ARG A 18 31.53 0.11 18.73
CA ARG A 18 31.04 -0.81 17.70
C ARG A 18 29.61 -1.25 18.07
N PRO A 19 28.62 -1.13 17.16
CA PRO A 19 27.33 -1.75 17.39
C PRO A 19 27.51 -3.28 17.45
N LYS A 20 26.89 -3.91 18.45
CA LYS A 20 26.89 -5.36 18.63
C LYS A 20 26.30 -6.03 17.37
N PRO A 21 26.75 -7.24 16.97
CA PRO A 21 26.13 -7.99 15.88
C PRO A 21 24.65 -8.20 16.18
N GLN A 22 23.78 -7.46 15.49
CA GLN A 22 22.36 -7.76 15.52
C GLN A 22 22.14 -8.99 14.65
N GLU A 23 21.47 -9.98 15.25
CA GLU A 23 21.01 -11.21 14.63
C GLU A 23 20.40 -10.96 13.26
N SER A 24 20.66 -11.93 12.40
CA SER A 24 20.31 -12.05 10.99
C SER A 24 18.92 -11.49 10.63
N PRO A 25 18.74 -10.96 9.41
CA PRO A 25 17.42 -10.74 8.85
C PRO A 25 16.69 -12.08 8.79
N GLN A 26 15.84 -12.36 9.78
CA GLN A 26 14.81 -13.36 9.62
C GLN A 26 13.98 -12.89 8.44
N ALA A 27 14.04 -13.67 7.36
CA ALA A 27 13.25 -13.48 6.17
C ALA A 27 11.82 -13.19 6.62
N ALA A 28 11.34 -11.99 6.27
CA ALA A 28 10.00 -11.55 6.61
C ALA A 28 9.02 -12.65 6.23
N PRO A 29 8.25 -13.22 7.18
CA PRO A 29 7.16 -14.10 6.80
C PRO A 29 6.21 -13.26 5.96
N ALA A 30 5.96 -13.74 4.74
CA ALA A 30 5.05 -13.09 3.81
C ALA A 30 3.70 -12.85 4.52
N PRO A 31 3.04 -11.70 4.31
CA PRO A 31 1.75 -11.39 4.92
C PRO A 31 0.79 -12.56 4.73
N ALA A 32 0.11 -13.06 5.77
CA ALA A 32 -1.08 -13.85 5.53
C ALA A 32 -2.13 -12.93 4.86
N PRO A 33 -2.86 -13.45 3.87
CA PRO A 33 -3.35 -12.61 2.79
C PRO A 33 -4.69 -11.99 3.18
N GLU A 34 -4.77 -10.66 3.31
CA GLU A 34 -5.78 -9.99 2.47
C GLU A 34 -5.52 -10.51 1.07
N ASN A 35 -6.53 -11.08 0.41
CA ASN A 35 -6.32 -11.88 -0.78
C ASN A 35 -5.42 -11.13 -1.79
N LYS A 36 -4.12 -11.45 -1.80
CA LYS A 36 -3.10 -10.63 -2.49
C LYS A 36 -3.39 -10.55 -3.98
N GLU A 37 -4.08 -11.57 -4.47
CA GLU A 37 -4.60 -11.62 -5.82
C GLU A 37 -5.76 -10.63 -6.03
N LEU A 38 -6.75 -10.58 -5.12
CA LEU A 38 -7.81 -9.56 -5.15
C LEU A 38 -7.27 -8.14 -4.99
N GLN A 39 -6.27 -7.92 -4.14
CA GLN A 39 -5.61 -6.62 -4.01
C GLN A 39 -4.90 -6.22 -5.30
N ALA A 40 -4.10 -7.12 -5.86
CA ALA A 40 -3.44 -6.88 -7.13
C ALA A 40 -4.46 -6.69 -8.26
N GLN A 41 -5.61 -7.38 -8.22
CA GLN A 41 -6.70 -7.19 -9.17
C GLN A 41 -7.34 -5.80 -9.02
N ARG A 42 -7.66 -5.37 -7.80
CA ARG A 42 -8.14 -4.01 -7.51
C ARG A 42 -7.17 -2.97 -8.05
N ASP A 43 -5.87 -3.12 -7.78
CA ASP A 43 -4.86 -2.16 -8.21
C ASP A 43 -4.76 -2.09 -9.74
N ARG A 44 -4.81 -3.25 -10.43
CA ARG A 44 -4.87 -3.30 -11.90
C ARG A 44 -6.13 -2.63 -12.46
N LEU A 45 -7.28 -2.87 -11.84
CA LEU A 45 -8.55 -2.28 -12.26
C LEU A 45 -8.58 -0.77 -12.03
N LEU A 46 -8.03 -0.30 -10.92
CA LEU A 46 -7.92 1.13 -10.59
C LEU A 46 -7.00 1.85 -11.58
N GLU A 47 -5.85 1.26 -11.92
CA GLU A 47 -4.95 1.79 -12.95
C GLU A 47 -5.68 1.89 -14.29
N LYS A 48 -6.34 0.80 -14.72
CA LYS A 48 -7.12 0.77 -15.97
C LYS A 48 -8.24 1.82 -15.98
N PHE A 49 -9.01 1.92 -14.89
CA PHE A 49 -10.08 2.90 -14.73
C PHE A 49 -9.54 4.33 -14.88
N THR A 50 -8.42 4.63 -14.22
CA THR A 50 -7.78 5.95 -14.27
C THR A 50 -7.34 6.32 -15.68
N VAL A 51 -6.70 5.39 -16.39
CA VAL A 51 -6.30 5.60 -17.80
C VAL A 51 -7.52 5.83 -18.68
N MET A 52 -8.54 4.99 -18.57
CA MET A 52 -9.75 5.10 -19.39
C MET A 52 -10.55 6.39 -19.09
N GLN A 53 -10.56 6.86 -17.84
CA GLN A 53 -11.16 8.14 -17.48
C GLN A 53 -10.41 9.32 -18.10
N ALA A 54 -9.06 9.29 -18.08
CA ALA A 54 -8.24 10.28 -18.73
C ALA A 54 -8.47 10.28 -20.26
N ASP A 55 -8.55 9.11 -20.88
CA ASP A 55 -8.83 8.96 -22.31
C ASP A 55 -10.22 9.47 -22.71
N LEU A 56 -11.24 9.23 -21.88
CA LEU A 56 -12.60 9.74 -22.10
C LEU A 56 -12.63 11.27 -22.04
N GLY A 57 -11.98 11.86 -21.02
CA GLY A 57 -11.86 13.31 -20.88
C GLY A 57 -11.06 13.94 -22.01
N GLY A 58 -9.94 13.33 -22.41
CA GLY A 58 -9.12 13.76 -23.54
C GLY A 58 -9.88 13.72 -24.86
N ALA A 59 -10.64 12.65 -25.11
CA ALA A 59 -11.49 12.56 -26.29
C ALA A 59 -12.56 13.65 -26.33
N PHE A 60 -13.20 13.95 -25.20
CA PHE A 60 -14.17 15.05 -25.12
C PHE A 60 -13.50 16.42 -25.35
N TYR A 61 -12.37 16.67 -24.70
CA TYR A 61 -11.59 17.91 -24.87
C TYR A 61 -11.25 18.15 -26.35
N GLU A 62 -10.66 17.15 -27.01
CA GLU A 62 -10.26 17.24 -28.42
C GLU A 62 -11.44 17.44 -29.38
N MET A 63 -12.62 16.91 -29.05
CA MET A 63 -13.87 17.14 -29.80
C MET A 63 -14.42 18.55 -29.57
N ALA A 64 -14.40 19.01 -28.32
CA ALA A 64 -14.93 20.31 -27.92
C ALA A 64 -14.12 21.45 -28.55
N ILE A 65 -12.78 21.39 -28.54
CA ILE A 65 -11.95 22.44 -29.15
C ILE A 65 -12.03 22.48 -30.68
N ARG A 66 -12.55 21.43 -31.32
CA ARG A 66 -12.80 21.37 -32.78
C ARG A 66 -14.26 21.65 -33.14
N ASP A 67 -15.07 22.11 -32.18
CA ASP A 67 -16.51 22.39 -32.34
C ASP A 67 -17.33 21.22 -32.93
N HIS A 68 -16.88 19.97 -32.69
CA HIS A 68 -17.57 18.79 -33.20
C HIS A 68 -17.60 17.66 -32.16
N VAL A 69 -18.69 17.63 -31.38
CA VAL A 69 -18.93 16.61 -30.35
C VAL A 69 -19.78 15.48 -30.89
N ARG A 70 -19.25 14.26 -30.77
CA ARG A 70 -19.95 13.02 -31.11
C ARG A 70 -20.35 12.26 -29.87
N LEU A 71 -21.57 12.53 -29.39
CA LEU A 71 -22.11 11.91 -28.18
C LEU A 71 -22.20 10.38 -28.28
N ASP A 72 -22.39 9.82 -29.48
CA ASP A 72 -22.42 8.37 -29.70
C ASP A 72 -21.09 7.71 -29.33
N VAL A 73 -19.96 8.35 -29.67
CA VAL A 73 -18.61 7.86 -29.36
C VAL A 73 -18.35 7.93 -27.87
N LEU A 74 -18.68 9.06 -27.26
CA LEU A 74 -18.50 9.29 -25.82
C LEU A 74 -19.35 8.32 -25.01
N THR A 75 -20.59 8.07 -25.42
CA THR A 75 -21.49 7.12 -24.75
C THR A 75 -20.93 5.70 -24.80
N ARG A 76 -20.39 5.26 -25.94
CA ARG A 76 -19.75 3.93 -26.05
C ARG A 76 -18.51 3.82 -25.16
N LYS A 77 -17.63 4.82 -25.16
CA LYS A 77 -16.44 4.86 -24.30
C LYS A 77 -16.81 4.89 -22.81
N ALA A 78 -17.83 5.65 -22.43
CA ALA A 78 -18.34 5.69 -21.06
C ALA A 78 -18.91 4.33 -20.65
N ALA A 79 -19.64 3.65 -21.52
CA ALA A 79 -20.15 2.30 -21.24
C ALA A 79 -19.02 1.28 -21.04
N GLU A 80 -17.90 1.39 -21.76
CA GLU A 80 -16.71 0.56 -21.53
C GLU A 80 -16.06 0.88 -20.18
N LEU A 81 -15.91 2.15 -19.83
CA LEU A 81 -15.40 2.60 -18.52
C LEU A 81 -16.27 2.09 -17.37
N GLN A 82 -17.60 2.17 -17.51
CA GLN A 82 -18.56 1.69 -16.51
C GLN A 82 -18.45 0.19 -16.24
N ARG A 83 -18.07 -0.62 -17.24
CA ARG A 83 -17.84 -2.06 -17.00
C ARG A 83 -16.64 -2.29 -16.09
N VAL A 84 -15.56 -1.52 -16.28
CA VAL A 84 -14.35 -1.59 -15.44
C VAL A 84 -14.66 -1.08 -14.03
N ASP A 85 -15.42 0.00 -13.92
CA ASP A 85 -15.89 0.54 -12.63
C ASP A 85 -16.72 -0.48 -11.85
N ALA A 86 -17.67 -1.14 -12.53
CA ALA A 86 -18.49 -2.19 -11.91
C ALA A 86 -17.65 -3.38 -11.42
N GLU A 87 -16.63 -3.77 -12.19
CA GLU A 87 -15.69 -4.83 -11.78
C GLU A 87 -14.85 -4.40 -10.58
N LEU A 88 -14.34 -3.17 -10.58
CA LEU A 88 -13.58 -2.61 -9.46
C LEU A 88 -14.43 -2.61 -8.18
N LEU A 89 -15.67 -2.10 -8.25
CA LEU A 89 -16.60 -2.09 -7.12
C LEU A 89 -16.91 -3.49 -6.60
N ALA A 90 -17.02 -4.49 -7.49
CA ALA A 90 -17.24 -5.87 -7.08
C ALA A 90 -16.05 -6.42 -6.28
N VAL A 91 -14.81 -6.17 -6.74
CA VAL A 91 -13.59 -6.58 -6.03
C VAL A 91 -13.45 -5.86 -4.69
N GLU A 92 -13.73 -4.57 -4.63
CA GLU A 92 -13.70 -3.79 -3.39
C GLU A 92 -14.71 -4.31 -2.36
N ARG A 93 -15.91 -4.69 -2.80
CA ARG A 93 -16.91 -5.32 -1.92
C ARG A 93 -16.45 -6.66 -1.38
N LEU A 94 -15.77 -7.48 -2.19
CA LEU A 94 -15.23 -8.76 -1.72
C LEU A 94 -14.16 -8.55 -0.66
N LEU A 95 -13.24 -7.59 -0.87
CA LEU A 95 -12.22 -7.22 0.12
C LEU A 95 -12.84 -6.69 1.42
N GLU A 96 -13.93 -5.93 1.34
CA GLU A 96 -14.66 -5.45 2.51
C GLU A 96 -15.28 -6.60 3.30
N LEU A 97 -15.91 -7.57 2.62
CA LEU A 97 -16.47 -8.76 3.26
C LEU A 97 -15.39 -9.59 3.96
N GLU A 98 -14.22 -9.79 3.33
CA GLU A 98 -13.07 -10.46 3.96
C GLU A 98 -12.64 -9.74 5.26
N ARG A 99 -12.72 -8.41 5.29
CA ARG A 99 -12.40 -7.61 6.48
C ARG A 99 -13.48 -7.74 7.58
N LEU A 100 -14.75 -7.81 7.21
CA LEU A 100 -15.86 -7.94 8.15
C LEU A 100 -15.91 -9.32 8.82
N ASP A 101 -15.44 -10.35 8.13
CA ASP A 101 -15.29 -11.71 8.68
C ASP A 101 -14.09 -11.84 9.65
N ALA A 102 -13.28 -10.80 9.80
CA ALA A 102 -12.17 -10.77 10.75
C ALA A 102 -12.68 -10.64 12.20
N ALA A 103 -11.99 -11.29 13.14
CA ALA A 103 -12.28 -11.17 14.57
C ALA A 103 -11.85 -9.82 15.16
N GLY A 104 -10.97 -9.09 14.47
CA GLY A 104 -10.54 -7.76 14.86
C GLY A 104 -9.42 -7.23 13.97
N LEU A 105 -8.98 -6.01 14.25
CA LEU A 105 -7.83 -5.37 13.60
C LEU A 105 -6.66 -5.29 14.58
N CYS A 106 -5.46 -5.60 14.10
CA CYS A 106 -4.25 -5.44 14.88
C CYS A 106 -4.03 -3.97 15.26
N GLY A 107 -3.91 -3.65 16.56
CA GLY A 107 -3.64 -2.29 17.03
C GLY A 107 -2.28 -1.70 16.62
N ARG A 108 -1.36 -2.51 16.08
CA ARG A 108 -0.04 -2.07 15.62
C ARG A 108 0.01 -1.71 14.15
N CYS A 109 -0.60 -2.51 13.28
CA CYS A 109 -0.51 -2.33 11.81
C CYS A 109 -1.87 -2.24 11.11
N GLY A 110 -2.98 -2.40 11.83
CA GLY A 110 -4.34 -2.36 11.26
C GLY A 110 -4.77 -3.59 10.47
N SER A 111 -3.92 -4.63 10.36
CA SER A 111 -4.26 -5.84 9.60
C SER A 111 -5.35 -6.66 10.31
N PRO A 112 -6.35 -7.17 9.56
CA PRO A 112 -7.36 -8.07 10.10
C PRO A 112 -6.75 -9.38 10.60
N TYR A 113 -7.33 -9.95 11.64
CA TYR A 113 -6.94 -11.26 12.18
C TYR A 113 -8.18 -12.11 12.51
N GLY A 114 -8.04 -13.44 12.43
CA GLY A 114 -9.09 -14.41 12.74
C GLY A 114 -9.20 -14.70 14.24
N ALA A 115 -10.33 -15.24 14.69
CA ALA A 115 -10.63 -15.43 16.12
C ALA A 115 -9.63 -16.33 16.87
N ALA A 116 -8.93 -17.21 16.15
CA ALA A 116 -7.93 -18.12 16.71
C ALA A 116 -6.51 -17.56 16.70
N ASP A 117 -6.28 -16.39 16.08
CA ASP A 117 -4.94 -15.83 15.92
C ASP A 117 -4.44 -15.23 17.24
N ARG A 118 -3.30 -15.75 17.75
CA ARG A 118 -2.62 -15.19 18.93
C ARG A 118 -1.62 -14.10 18.59
N PHE A 119 -1.16 -14.08 17.34
CA PHE A 119 -0.22 -13.10 16.80
C PHE A 119 -0.74 -12.59 15.47
N CYS A 120 -0.49 -11.31 15.18
CA CYS A 120 -0.88 -10.69 13.93
C CYS A 120 -0.15 -11.36 12.76
N PRO A 121 -0.86 -11.88 11.75
CA PRO A 121 -0.23 -12.56 10.62
C PRO A 121 0.62 -11.63 9.72
N GLN A 122 0.45 -10.32 9.87
CA GLN A 122 1.17 -9.32 9.09
C GLN A 122 2.41 -8.80 9.84
N CYS A 123 2.26 -8.30 11.07
CA CYS A 123 3.38 -7.67 11.78
C CYS A 123 3.95 -8.51 12.94
N GLY A 124 3.40 -9.69 13.21
CA GLY A 124 3.82 -10.56 14.32
C GLY A 124 3.47 -10.05 15.72
N ASN A 125 2.78 -8.91 15.83
CA ASN A 125 2.39 -8.35 17.12
C ASN A 125 1.45 -9.30 17.89
N SER A 126 1.65 -9.44 19.20
CA SER A 126 0.76 -10.21 20.04
C SER A 126 -0.66 -9.62 20.04
N LEU A 127 -1.67 -10.45 19.80
CA LEU A 127 -3.08 -10.05 19.74
C LEU A 127 -3.85 -10.41 21.02
N VAL A 128 -3.23 -11.15 21.94
CA VAL A 128 -3.85 -11.45 23.22
C VAL A 128 -4.07 -10.15 24.01
N PRO A 129 -5.29 -9.91 24.52
CA PRO A 129 -5.52 -8.82 25.45
C PRO A 129 -4.61 -9.05 26.65
N VAL A 130 -3.79 -8.05 26.98
CA VAL A 130 -3.15 -8.00 28.28
C VAL A 130 -4.29 -7.79 29.27
N GLU A 131 -4.75 -8.88 29.90
CA GLU A 131 -5.60 -8.78 31.08
C GLU A 131 -4.82 -7.96 32.12
N VAL A 132 -5.18 -6.68 32.22
CA VAL A 132 -4.79 -5.86 33.36
C VAL A 132 -5.66 -6.35 34.50
N ALA A 133 -5.15 -7.33 35.23
CA ALA A 133 -5.68 -7.70 36.54
C ALA A 133 -5.55 -6.47 37.46
N ALA A 134 -6.69 -5.92 37.86
CA ALA A 134 -6.83 -4.97 38.96
C ALA A 134 -8.03 -5.39 39.80
#